data_AF-A0A3S0TBB1-F1
#
_entry.id   AF-A0A3S0TBB1-F1
#
_cell.length_a   1.000
_cell.length_b   1.000
_cell.length_c   1.000
_cell.angle_alpha   90.00
_cell.angle_beta   90.00
_cell.angle_gamma   90.00
#
_symmetry.space_group_name_H-M   'P 1'
#
loop_
_entity.id
_entity.type
_entity.pdbx_description
1 polymer ?
#
loop_
_entity_poly.entity_id
_entity_poly.type
_entity_poly.pdbx_seq_one_letter_code
_entity_poly.pdbx_strand_id
1 'polypeptide(L)'
;MEHAKTLAVYREVLDLGAARFFDERVLLAPLLDADASQTLFKLSSTPETFGRISPSLSGEPRRLALEHLLTAAHAYVRAARQSAGSVDQPSLGI
;
A
#
# COMPACT_ATOMS: atom_id res chain seq x y z
N MET A 1 -1.02 -1.12 -21.32
CA MET A 1 0.14 -1.94 -20.89
C MET A 1 1.01 -1.24 -19.84
N GLU A 2 1.26 0.07 -19.94
CA GLU A 2 2.09 0.80 -18.94
C GLU A 2 1.52 0.77 -17.51
N HIS A 3 0.21 1.00 -17.34
CA HIS A 3 -0.40 1.04 -16.00
C HIS A 3 -0.26 -0.28 -15.21
N ALA A 4 -0.36 -1.42 -15.89
CA ALA A 4 -0.18 -2.74 -15.27
C ALA A 4 1.26 -2.95 -14.78
N LYS A 5 2.25 -2.47 -15.52
CA LYS A 5 3.67 -2.51 -15.11
C LYS A 5 3.92 -1.57 -13.92
N THR A 6 3.35 -0.38 -13.96
CA THR A 6 3.44 0.60 -12.87
C THR A 6 2.82 0.08 -11.57
N LEU A 7 1.65 -0.56 -11.64
CA LEU A 7 1.00 -1.15 -10.48
C LEU A 7 1.83 -2.29 -9.88
N ALA A 8 2.46 -3.13 -10.72
CA ALA A 8 3.35 -4.20 -10.26
C ALA A 8 4.53 -3.64 -9.45
N VAL A 9 5.17 -2.58 -9.96
CA VAL A 9 6.29 -1.92 -9.24
C VAL A 9 5.82 -1.38 -7.89
N TYR A 10 4.69 -0.68 -7.82
CA TYR A 10 4.18 -0.17 -6.54
C TYR A 10 3.79 -1.28 -5.57
N ARG A 11 3.32 -2.42 -6.08
CA ARG A 11 3.05 -3.61 -5.26
C ARG A 11 4.34 -4.16 -4.66
N GLU A 12 5.40 -4.30 -5.44
CA GLU A 12 6.70 -4.77 -4.94
C GLU A 12 7.29 -3.82 -3.88
N VAL A 13 7.17 -2.50 -4.09
CA VAL A 13 7.60 -1.50 -3.11
C VAL A 13 6.79 -1.60 -1.82
N LEU A 14 5.47 -1.81 -1.92
CA LEU A 14 4.60 -2.02 -0.78
C LEU A 14 4.98 -3.30 0.00
N ASP A 15 5.18 -4.42 -0.69
CA ASP A 15 5.60 -5.68 -0.08
C ASP A 15 6.96 -5.54 0.63
N LEU A 16 7.92 -4.82 0.02
CA LEU A 16 9.21 -4.52 0.64
C LEU A 16 9.08 -3.64 1.88
N GLY A 17 8.21 -2.61 1.83
CA GLY A 17 7.92 -1.77 2.97
C GLY A 17 7.31 -2.57 4.13
N ALA A 18 6.35 -3.45 3.82
CA ALA A 18 5.71 -4.31 4.81
C ALA A 18 6.72 -5.27 5.45
N ALA A 19 7.57 -5.92 4.65
CA ALA A 19 8.61 -6.83 5.14
C ALA A 19 9.69 -6.14 5.98
N ARG A 20 9.90 -4.84 5.81
CA ARG A 20 10.83 -4.05 6.63
C ARG A 20 10.22 -3.57 7.94
N PHE A 21 8.89 -3.48 8.01
CA PHE A 21 8.18 -2.94 9.15
C PHE A 21 7.64 -4.04 10.07
N PHE A 22 7.11 -5.12 9.49
CA PHE A 22 6.59 -6.27 10.22
C PHE A 22 7.63 -7.37 10.37
N ASP A 23 7.55 -8.09 11.48
CA ASP A 23 8.35 -9.30 11.77
C ASP A 23 7.87 -10.51 10.96
N GLU A 24 6.64 -10.46 10.47
CA GLU A 24 5.98 -11.49 9.69
C GLU A 24 5.56 -10.99 8.31
N ARG A 25 5.27 -11.93 7.41
CA ARG A 25 4.84 -11.60 6.06
C ARG A 25 3.41 -11.05 6.07
N VAL A 26 3.29 -9.74 5.94
CA VAL A 26 2.01 -9.02 5.83
C VAL A 26 1.76 -8.60 4.38
N LEU A 27 0.64 -9.06 3.80
CA LEU A 27 0.23 -8.70 2.45
C LEU A 27 -0.81 -7.57 2.49
N LEU A 28 -0.35 -6.33 2.33
CA LEU A 28 -1.23 -5.15 2.40
C LEU A 28 -2.01 -4.89 1.11
N ALA A 29 -1.47 -5.26 -0.06
CA ALA A 29 -2.12 -5.04 -1.35
C ALA A 29 -3.59 -5.51 -1.41
N PRO A 30 -3.93 -6.78 -1.10
CA PRO A 30 -5.32 -7.23 -1.14
C PRO A 30 -6.24 -6.53 -0.14
N LEU A 31 -5.71 -6.07 1.00
CA LEU A 31 -6.47 -5.33 2.01
C LEU A 31 -6.76 -3.90 1.52
N LEU A 32 -5.78 -3.28 0.87
CA LEU A 32 -5.94 -1.96 0.24
C LEU A 32 -6.89 -2.01 -0.95
N ASP A 33 -6.89 -3.10 -1.72
CA ASP A 33 -7.84 -3.30 -2.83
C ASP A 33 -9.28 -3.48 -2.32
N ALA A 34 -9.46 -4.12 -1.16
CA ALA A 34 -10.77 -4.33 -0.55
C ALA A 34 -11.32 -3.05 0.11
N ASP A 35 -10.51 -2.38 0.94
CA ASP A 35 -10.91 -1.13 1.61
C ASP A 35 -9.68 -0.27 1.94
N ALA A 36 -9.26 0.55 0.97
CA ALA A 36 -8.09 1.42 1.11
C ALA A 36 -8.21 2.38 2.30
N SER A 37 -9.38 3.00 2.50
CA SER A 37 -9.57 4.02 3.53
C SER A 37 -9.42 3.43 4.93
N GLN A 38 -10.11 2.32 5.20
CA GLN A 38 -10.01 1.66 6.51
C GLN A 38 -8.62 1.06 6.72
N THR A 39 -8.02 0.46 5.70
CA THR A 39 -6.69 -0.15 5.81
C THR A 39 -5.63 0.89 6.12
N LEU A 40 -5.63 2.03 5.42
CA LEU A 40 -4.68 3.12 5.68
C LEU A 40 -4.86 3.72 7.09
N PHE A 41 -6.11 3.91 7.53
CA PHE A 41 -6.39 4.39 8.88
C PHE A 41 -5.80 3.43 9.94
N LYS A 42 -6.14 2.14 9.85
CA LYS A 42 -5.61 1.11 10.77
C LYS A 42 -4.08 1.03 10.70
N LEU A 43 -3.49 1.14 9.51
CA LEU A 43 -2.04 1.05 9.33
C LEU A 43 -1.33 2.21 10.04
N SER A 44 -1.91 3.42 9.99
CA SER A 44 -1.35 4.60 10.64
C SER A 44 -1.53 4.62 12.18
N SER A 45 -2.63 4.06 12.68
CA SER A 45 -3.02 4.21 14.09
C SER A 45 -2.76 2.95 14.92
N THR A 46 -3.00 1.78 14.35
CA THR A 46 -2.90 0.46 15.01
C THR A 46 -2.27 -0.58 14.06
N PRO A 47 -1.03 -0.35 13.58
CA PRO A 47 -0.37 -1.25 12.63
C PRO A 47 -0.28 -2.71 13.10
N GLU A 48 -0.25 -2.94 14.41
CA GLU A 48 -0.24 -4.26 15.05
C GLU A 48 -1.44 -5.14 14.68
N THR A 49 -2.52 -4.55 14.15
CA THR A 49 -3.69 -5.28 13.63
C THR A 49 -3.35 -6.16 12.43
N PHE A 50 -2.30 -5.80 11.68
CA PHE A 50 -1.91 -6.53 10.47
C PHE A 50 -0.83 -7.58 10.73
N GLY A 51 -0.06 -7.42 11.79
CA GLY A 51 1.04 -8.30 12.15
C GLY A 51 1.92 -7.67 13.23
N ARG A 52 2.81 -8.47 13.78
CA ARG A 52 3.80 -8.02 14.76
C ARG A 52 4.79 -7.08 14.08
N ILE A 53 5.02 -5.92 14.70
CA ILE A 53 6.05 -4.97 14.26
C ILE A 53 7.43 -5.54 14.59
N SER A 54 8.39 -5.37 13.69
CA SER A 54 9.74 -5.89 13.90
C SER A 54 10.32 -5.37 15.22
N PRO A 55 10.82 -6.25 16.11
CA PRO A 55 11.36 -5.85 17.41
C PRO A 55 12.62 -4.98 17.29
N SER A 56 13.26 -5.00 16.12
CA SER A 56 14.41 -4.15 15.79
C SER A 56 14.03 -2.69 15.57
N LEU A 57 12.73 -2.38 15.44
CA LEU A 57 12.23 -1.02 15.24
C LEU A 57 11.71 -0.43 16.54
N SER A 58 12.40 0.59 17.04
CA SER A 58 12.01 1.34 18.24
C SER A 58 12.25 2.84 18.06
N GLY A 59 11.42 3.68 18.68
CA GLY A 59 11.58 5.14 18.62
C GLY A 59 11.49 5.69 17.19
N GLU A 60 12.48 6.50 16.79
CA GLU A 60 12.53 7.17 15.48
C GLU A 60 12.61 6.20 14.29
N PRO A 61 13.46 5.15 14.30
CA PRO A 61 13.43 4.10 13.26
C PRO A 61 12.05 3.50 12.98
N ARG A 62 11.26 3.24 14.04
CA ARG A 62 9.89 2.71 13.90
C ARG A 62 9.00 3.73 13.18
N ARG A 63 9.08 5.00 13.57
CA ARG A 63 8.30 6.07 12.95
C ARG A 63 8.63 6.21 11.46
N LEU A 64 9.92 6.27 11.11
CA LEU A 64 10.36 6.39 9.71
C LEU A 64 9.93 5.19 8.87
N ALA A 65 10.07 3.98 9.40
CA ALA A 65 9.63 2.76 8.71
C ALA A 65 8.10 2.77 8.47
N LEU A 66 7.31 3.26 9.43
CA LEU A 66 5.87 3.44 9.26
C LEU A 66 5.53 4.50 8.20
N GLU A 67 6.23 5.64 8.20
CA GLU A 67 6.03 6.70 7.21
C GLU A 67 6.35 6.23 5.79
N HIS A 68 7.44 5.47 5.62
CA HIS A 68 7.77 4.84 4.34
C HIS A 68 6.71 3.84 3.90
N LEU A 69 6.22 3.00 4.81
CA LEU A 69 5.17 2.03 4.51
C LEU A 69 3.85 2.70 4.10
N LEU A 70 3.44 3.75 4.82
CA LEU A 70 2.25 4.53 4.47
C LEU A 70 2.39 5.21 3.11
N THR A 71 3.58 5.74 2.80
CA THR A 71 3.87 6.35 1.49
C THR A 71 3.75 5.33 0.37
N ALA A 72 4.30 4.11 0.56
CA ALA A 72 4.16 3.03 -0.40
C ALA A 72 2.68 2.60 -0.59
N ALA A 73 1.93 2.50 0.50
CA ALA A 73 0.50 2.17 0.45
C ALA A 73 -0.32 3.23 -0.30
N HIS A 74 -0.06 4.52 -0.06
CA HIS A 74 -0.70 5.62 -0.80
C HIS A 74 -0.36 5.58 -2.30
N ALA A 75 0.90 5.33 -2.65
CA ALA A 75 1.32 5.21 -4.04
C ALA A 75 0.64 4.03 -4.75
N TYR A 76 0.57 2.87 -4.09
CA TYR A 76 -0.15 1.70 -4.58
C TYR A 76 -1.63 2.01 -4.85
N VAL A 77 -2.34 2.55 -3.85
CA VAL A 77 -3.76 2.89 -3.97
C VAL A 77 -4.00 3.88 -5.11
N ARG A 78 -3.13 4.88 -5.27
CA ARG A 78 -3.22 5.84 -6.38
C ARG A 78 -3.05 5.15 -7.73
N ALA A 79 -2.06 4.29 -7.88
CA ALA A 79 -1.82 3.55 -9.13
C ALA A 79 -2.94 2.56 -9.44
N ALA A 80 -3.48 1.88 -8.43
CA ALA A 80 -4.61 0.96 -8.56
C ALA A 80 -5.87 1.69 -9.04
N ARG A 81 -6.19 2.85 -8.44
CA ARG A 81 -7.31 3.70 -8.87
C ARG A 81 -7.14 4.24 -10.28
N GLN A 82 -5.93 4.66 -10.67
CA GLN A 82 -5.65 5.09 -12.04
C GLN A 82 -5.83 3.95 -13.05
N SER A 83 -5.41 2.74 -12.69
CA SER A 83 -5.58 1.55 -13.53
C SER A 83 -7.05 1.14 -13.66
N ALA A 84 -7.85 1.29 -12.60
CA ALA A 84 -9.29 1.02 -12.61
C ALA A 84 -10.12 2.12 -13.30
N GLY A 85 -9.65 3.37 -13.26
CA GLY A 85 -10.30 4.52 -13.91
C GLY A 85 -10.09 4.58 -15.43
N SER A 86 -9.18 3.79 -16.00
CA SER A 86 -8.96 3.71 -17.45
C SER A 86 -9.99 2.86 -18.22
N VAL A 87 -11.05 2.38 -17.56
CA VAL A 87 -12.07 1.51 -18.18
C VAL A 87 -13.38 2.24 -18.51
N ASP A 88 -13.49 3.55 -18.28
CA ASP A 88 -14.70 4.33 -18.62
C ASP A 88 -14.34 5.66 -19.30
N GLN A 89 -14.03 5.60 -20.59
CA GLN A 89 -14.38 6.68 -21.51
C GLN A 89 -15.37 6.10 -22.52
N PRO A 90 -16.68 6.31 -22.37
CA PRO A 90 -17.56 6.24 -23.52
C PRO A 90 -17.04 7.28 -24.52
N SER A 91 -16.55 6.79 -25.65
CA SER A 91 -16.37 7.61 -26.83
C SER A 91 -17.77 8.11 -27.21
N LEU A 92 -18.15 9.29 -26.71
CA LEU A 92 -19.21 10.08 -27.29
C LEU A 92 -18.69 10.57 -28.64
N GLY A 93 -18.81 9.68 -29.63
CA GLY A 93 -18.94 10.13 -31.00
C GLY A 93 -20.32 10.77 -31.11
N ILE A 94 -20.35 12.09 -31.14
CA ILE A 94 -21.12 12.95 -32.06
C ILE A 94 -20.32 14.24 -32.21
#